data_AF-A0A9K3KF93-F1
#
_entry.id   AF-A0A9K3KF93-F1
#
_cell.length_a   1.000
_cell.length_b   1.000
_cell.length_c   1.000
_cell.angle_alpha   90.00
_cell.angle_beta   90.00
_cell.angle_gamma   90.00
#
_symmetry.space_group_name_H-M   'P 1'
#
loop_
_entity.id
_entity.type
_entity.pdbx_description
1 polymer ?
#
loop_
_entity_poly.entity_id
_entity_poly.type
_entity_poly.pdbx_seq_one_letter_code
_entity_poly.pdbx_strand_id
1 'polypeptide(L)'
;MADDEEPTMMEDEGGEDMWDMPMKEEYHAHIRGLMGLAHGSYGKINPTDNDKPTGRASSLEYYKKAISFFLPNSHPWVEMPGTPAHGNPTRSKLVNNLVAKVRLAETRGEGKDTQATRPLEMIEYKAILSTFRATPGPILQMKVKNPLMALYQWHLITRIDDVCNFEVSDPRPHPKWSFCLRQRR
;
A
#
# COMPACT_ATOMS: atom_id res chain seq x y z
N MET A 1 -17.53 -59.89 34.04
CA MET A 1 -18.18 -59.35 32.84
C MET A 1 -17.98 -57.86 32.92
N ALA A 2 -16.98 -57.37 32.19
CA ALA A 2 -16.76 -55.95 31.97
C ALA A 2 -17.60 -55.63 30.74
N ASP A 3 -18.59 -54.75 30.89
CA ASP A 3 -19.40 -54.28 29.78
C ASP A 3 -18.68 -53.08 29.18
N ASP A 4 -18.22 -53.26 27.95
CA ASP A 4 -17.60 -52.25 27.11
C ASP A 4 -18.71 -51.33 26.56
N GLU A 5 -18.82 -50.10 27.07
CA GLU A 5 -19.62 -49.05 26.45
C GLU A 5 -18.80 -48.39 25.32
N GLU A 6 -19.13 -48.70 24.07
CA GLU A 6 -18.66 -47.96 22.90
C GLU A 6 -19.21 -46.52 22.93
N PRO A 7 -18.38 -45.47 22.72
CA PRO A 7 -18.89 -44.11 22.60
C PRO A 7 -19.56 -43.95 21.23
N THR A 8 -20.88 -43.72 21.26
CA THR A 8 -21.68 -43.31 20.12
C THR A 8 -21.10 -42.04 19.51
N MET A 9 -20.71 -42.14 18.25
CA MET A 9 -20.30 -41.02 17.40
C MET A 9 -21.46 -40.03 17.34
N MET A 10 -21.31 -38.88 18.01
CA MET A 10 -22.18 -37.74 17.74
C MET A 10 -21.97 -37.36 16.29
N GLU A 11 -23.01 -37.55 15.49
CA GLU A 11 -23.08 -37.05 14.12
C GLU A 11 -22.79 -35.55 14.18
N ASP A 12 -21.77 -35.12 13.43
CA ASP A 12 -21.43 -33.71 13.23
C ASP A 12 -22.68 -33.00 12.68
N GLU A 13 -23.44 -32.37 13.57
CA GLU A 13 -24.50 -31.45 13.20
C GLU A 13 -23.87 -30.39 12.31
N GLY A 14 -24.26 -30.44 11.03
CA GLY A 14 -23.71 -29.62 9.96
C GLY A 14 -23.60 -28.17 10.43
N GLY A 15 -22.37 -27.67 10.47
CA GLY A 15 -22.10 -26.29 10.80
C GLY A 15 -22.97 -25.40 9.92
N GLU A 16 -23.92 -24.71 10.55
CA GLU A 16 -24.62 -23.62 9.92
C GLU A 16 -23.56 -22.68 9.36
N ASP A 17 -23.46 -22.65 8.03
CA ASP A 17 -22.62 -21.68 7.35
C ASP A 17 -23.05 -20.32 7.87
N MET A 18 -22.11 -19.57 8.47
CA MET A 18 -22.26 -18.22 9.04
C MET A 18 -22.88 -17.19 8.06
N TRP A 19 -23.19 -17.62 6.84
CA TRP A 19 -23.63 -16.90 5.66
C TRP A 19 -25.13 -17.01 5.36
N ASP A 20 -25.87 -17.93 6.01
CA ASP A 20 -27.33 -18.08 5.84
C ASP A 20 -28.16 -17.28 6.86
N MET A 21 -27.52 -16.48 7.72
CA MET A 21 -28.22 -15.55 8.60
C MET A 21 -28.75 -14.35 7.82
N PRO A 22 -30.02 -13.92 8.03
CA PRO A 22 -30.55 -12.70 7.43
C PRO A 22 -29.83 -11.48 8.04
N MET A 23 -28.71 -11.11 7.43
CA MET A 23 -27.82 -10.04 7.88
C MET A 23 -28.23 -8.69 7.29
N LYS A 24 -28.30 -7.66 8.13
CA LYS A 24 -28.76 -6.31 7.78
C LYS A 24 -27.85 -5.67 6.72
N GLU A 25 -28.44 -4.88 5.80
CA GLU A 25 -27.79 -4.18 4.66
C GLU A 25 -26.46 -3.47 5.01
N GLU A 26 -26.29 -3.02 6.26
CA GLU A 26 -25.11 -2.30 6.74
C GLU A 26 -23.87 -3.20 6.88
N TYR A 27 -24.03 -4.50 7.14
CA TYR A 27 -22.93 -5.48 7.12
C TYR A 27 -22.37 -5.68 5.71
N HIS A 28 -23.19 -5.45 4.67
CA HIS A 28 -22.72 -5.57 3.29
C HIS A 28 -21.65 -4.55 2.95
N ALA A 29 -21.61 -3.35 3.55
CA ALA A 29 -20.56 -2.37 3.24
C ALA A 29 -19.20 -2.76 3.82
N HIS A 30 -19.20 -3.27 5.06
CA HIS A 30 -17.99 -3.76 5.75
C HIS A 30 -17.44 -5.01 5.08
N ILE A 31 -18.34 -5.98 4.80
CA ILE A 31 -18.00 -7.21 4.09
C ILE A 31 -17.55 -6.86 2.66
N ARG A 32 -18.26 -6.02 1.89
CA ARG A 32 -17.81 -5.63 0.53
C ARG A 32 -16.45 -4.91 0.53
N GLY A 33 -16.15 -4.07 1.52
CA GLY A 33 -14.85 -3.42 1.68
C GLY A 33 -13.73 -4.41 2.00
N LEU A 34 -13.97 -5.36 2.90
CA LEU A 34 -13.06 -6.47 3.22
C LEU A 34 -12.91 -7.44 2.04
N MET A 35 -14.01 -7.84 1.40
CA MET A 35 -14.04 -8.69 0.21
C MET A 35 -13.25 -8.06 -0.93
N GLY A 36 -13.37 -6.73 -1.13
CA GLY A 36 -12.60 -6.02 -2.15
C GLY A 36 -11.10 -6.00 -1.86
N LEU A 37 -10.70 -5.79 -0.61
CA LEU A 37 -9.30 -5.83 -0.18
C LEU A 37 -8.73 -7.26 -0.20
N ALA A 38 -9.50 -8.25 0.25
CA ALA A 38 -9.13 -9.67 0.25
C ALA A 38 -9.02 -10.20 -1.18
N HIS A 39 -10.01 -9.94 -2.04
CA HIS A 39 -9.97 -10.28 -3.46
C HIS A 39 -8.77 -9.62 -4.16
N GLY A 40 -8.48 -8.35 -3.86
CA GLY A 40 -7.33 -7.64 -4.40
C GLY A 40 -5.96 -8.17 -3.94
N SER A 41 -5.90 -8.94 -2.85
CA SER A 41 -4.65 -9.43 -2.26
C SER A 41 -4.46 -10.94 -2.31
N TYR A 42 -5.52 -11.73 -2.42
CA TYR A 42 -5.45 -13.20 -2.50
C TYR A 42 -6.09 -13.73 -3.79
N GLY A 43 -6.73 -12.88 -4.61
CA GLY A 43 -7.52 -13.30 -5.76
C GLY A 43 -8.81 -14.05 -5.38
N LYS A 44 -9.11 -14.12 -4.09
CA LYS A 44 -10.27 -14.79 -3.51
C LYS A 44 -10.90 -13.89 -2.46
N ILE A 45 -12.23 -13.98 -2.38
CA ILE A 45 -13.04 -13.21 -1.45
C ILE A 45 -12.81 -13.68 0.00
N ASN A 46 -12.71 -14.99 0.20
CA ASN A 46 -12.47 -15.64 1.49
C ASN A 46 -11.16 -16.44 1.43
N PRO A 47 -10.00 -15.82 1.72
CA PRO A 47 -8.74 -16.54 1.76
C PRO A 47 -8.65 -17.41 3.02
N THR A 48 -8.32 -18.68 2.84
CA THR A 48 -8.05 -19.62 3.94
C THR A 48 -6.65 -19.35 4.51
N ASP A 49 -6.33 -19.87 5.70
CA ASP A 49 -5.01 -19.69 6.31
C ASP A 49 -3.83 -20.23 5.50
N ASN A 50 -4.09 -21.21 4.62
CA ASN A 50 -3.09 -21.76 3.70
C ASN A 50 -2.93 -20.96 2.39
N ASP A 51 -3.83 -20.03 2.10
CA ASP A 51 -3.70 -19.20 0.90
C ASP A 51 -2.56 -18.20 1.06
N LYS A 52 -1.76 -18.06 0.00
CA LYS A 52 -0.65 -17.09 -0.05
C LYS A 52 -1.10 -15.81 -0.73
N PRO A 53 -0.71 -14.63 -0.22
CA PRO A 53 -1.12 -13.37 -0.81
C PRO A 53 -0.42 -13.12 -2.15
N THR A 54 -1.22 -12.82 -3.17
CA THR A 54 -0.83 -12.40 -4.52
C THR A 54 -0.67 -10.88 -4.63
N GLY A 55 -1.17 -10.11 -3.66
CA GLY A 55 -0.99 -8.66 -3.54
C GLY A 55 0.04 -8.27 -2.48
N ARG A 56 0.48 -7.01 -2.52
CA ARG A 56 1.42 -6.44 -1.55
C ARG A 56 0.68 -5.65 -0.47
N ALA A 57 1.22 -5.62 0.76
CA ALA A 57 0.71 -4.83 1.87
C ALA A 57 0.67 -3.32 1.54
N SER A 58 1.67 -2.82 0.80
CA SER A 58 1.72 -1.41 0.37
C SER A 58 0.54 -1.03 -0.55
N SER A 59 0.12 -1.93 -1.44
CA SER A 59 -1.04 -1.72 -2.30
C SER A 59 -2.33 -1.72 -1.49
N LEU A 60 -2.47 -2.65 -0.53
CA LEU A 60 -3.62 -2.68 0.39
C LEU A 60 -3.72 -1.41 1.24
N GLU A 61 -2.60 -0.91 1.76
CA GLU A 61 -2.56 0.35 2.51
C GLU A 61 -2.97 1.53 1.65
N TYR A 62 -2.56 1.55 0.38
CA TYR A 62 -3.00 2.56 -0.59
C TYR A 62 -4.51 2.49 -0.84
N TYR A 63 -5.07 1.31 -1.12
CA TYR A 63 -6.51 1.14 -1.32
C TYR A 63 -7.31 1.53 -0.08
N LYS A 64 -6.85 1.09 1.09
CA LYS A 64 -7.43 1.46 2.39
C LYS A 64 -7.44 2.98 2.59
N LYS A 65 -6.33 3.66 2.28
CA LYS A 65 -6.23 5.12 2.31
C LYS A 65 -7.21 5.78 1.34
N ALA A 66 -7.29 5.29 0.10
CA ALA A 66 -8.15 5.84 -0.93
C ALA A 66 -9.63 5.75 -0.53
N ILE A 67 -10.08 4.60 -0.03
CA ILE A 67 -11.45 4.42 0.49
C ILE A 67 -11.70 5.32 1.70
N SER A 68 -10.74 5.39 2.64
CA SER A 68 -10.88 6.22 3.83
C SER A 68 -11.02 7.71 3.53
N PHE A 69 -10.43 8.20 2.44
CA PHE A 69 -10.49 9.62 2.08
C PHE A 69 -11.91 10.08 1.74
N PHE A 70 -12.74 9.19 1.17
CA PHE A 70 -14.10 9.51 0.76
C PHE A 70 -15.16 9.21 1.81
N LEU A 71 -14.76 8.78 3.01
CA LEU A 71 -15.70 8.46 4.09
C LEU A 71 -15.98 9.70 4.94
N PRO A 72 -17.25 10.17 5.04
CA PRO A 72 -17.61 11.35 5.83
C PRO A 72 -17.36 11.16 7.32
N ASN A 73 -17.43 9.91 7.80
CA ASN A 73 -17.29 9.59 9.22
C ASN A 73 -15.82 9.28 9.57
N SER A 74 -15.18 10.19 10.32
CA SER A 74 -13.81 10.04 10.81
C SER A 74 -13.71 9.29 12.15
N HIS A 75 -14.84 8.96 12.79
CA HIS A 75 -14.84 8.27 14.07
C HIS A 75 -14.21 6.88 13.95
N PRO A 76 -13.52 6.40 15.01
CA PRO A 76 -13.03 5.03 15.08
C PRO A 76 -14.14 4.02 14.77
N TRP A 77 -13.76 2.89 14.18
CA TRP A 77 -14.70 1.80 13.97
C TRP A 77 -15.05 1.16 15.30
N VAL A 78 -16.35 1.05 15.60
CA VAL A 78 -16.86 0.45 16.82
C VAL A 78 -17.74 -0.75 16.44
N GLU A 79 -17.34 -1.92 16.94
CA GLU A 79 -18.11 -3.17 16.87
C GLU A 79 -18.51 -3.53 18.30
N MET A 80 -19.80 -3.48 18.62
CA MET A 80 -20.32 -3.98 19.90
C MET A 80 -21.40 -5.04 19.65
N PRO A 81 -21.41 -6.14 20.43
CA PRO A 81 -22.44 -7.16 20.33
C PRO A 81 -23.85 -6.55 20.47
N GLY A 82 -24.75 -6.89 19.54
CA GLY A 82 -26.14 -6.41 19.56
C GLY A 82 -26.37 -5.00 19.02
N THR A 83 -25.34 -4.29 18.57
CA THR A 83 -25.50 -2.97 17.90
C THR A 83 -24.92 -3.00 16.48
N PRO A 84 -25.51 -2.25 15.53
CA PRO A 84 -24.91 -2.08 14.22
C PRO A 84 -23.53 -1.42 14.33
N ALA A 85 -22.56 -1.98 13.61
CA ALA A 85 -21.21 -1.43 13.57
C ALA A 85 -21.23 -0.04 12.92
N HIS A 86 -20.46 0.89 13.48
CA HIS A 86 -20.45 2.28 13.02
C HIS A 86 -19.05 2.89 13.08
N GLY A 87 -18.84 3.99 12.36
CA GLY A 87 -17.55 4.66 12.22
C GLY A 87 -16.92 4.44 10.84
N ASN A 88 -15.60 4.58 10.76
CA ASN A 88 -14.85 4.34 9.53
C ASN A 88 -14.47 2.85 9.37
N PRO A 89 -15.07 2.08 8.43
CA PRO A 89 -14.79 0.65 8.24
C PRO A 89 -13.32 0.33 7.93
N THR A 90 -12.55 1.27 7.38
CA THR A 90 -11.10 1.09 7.15
C THR A 90 -10.29 1.07 8.44
N ARG A 91 -10.86 1.50 9.58
CA ARG A 91 -10.23 1.43 10.90
C ARG A 91 -10.58 0.15 11.67
N SER A 92 -11.33 -0.77 11.08
CA SER A 92 -11.70 -2.03 11.73
C SER A 92 -10.48 -2.90 12.04
N LYS A 93 -10.61 -3.72 13.08
CA LYS A 93 -9.56 -4.69 13.45
C LYS A 93 -9.32 -5.70 12.34
N LEU A 94 -10.38 -6.17 11.68
CA LEU A 94 -10.29 -7.13 10.59
C LEU A 94 -9.46 -6.63 9.41
N VAL A 95 -9.68 -5.39 8.94
CA VAL A 95 -8.90 -4.80 7.84
C VAL A 95 -7.42 -4.62 8.24
N ASN A 96 -7.16 -4.18 9.47
CA ASN A 96 -5.80 -4.04 9.98
C ASN A 96 -5.07 -5.40 10.09
N ASN A 97 -5.77 -6.42 10.58
CA ASN A 97 -5.24 -7.78 10.69
C ASN A 97 -4.93 -8.38 9.32
N LEU A 98 -5.77 -8.13 8.30
CA LEU A 98 -5.50 -8.55 6.92
C LEU A 98 -4.19 -7.94 6.41
N VAL A 99 -4.01 -6.62 6.56
CA VAL A 99 -2.76 -5.93 6.16
C VAL A 99 -1.55 -6.51 6.90
N ALA A 100 -1.70 -6.77 8.21
CA ALA A 100 -0.65 -7.37 9.02
C ALA A 100 -0.29 -8.80 8.56
N LYS A 101 -1.29 -9.63 8.22
CA LYS A 101 -1.10 -10.99 7.70
C LYS A 101 -0.34 -10.98 6.39
N VAL A 102 -0.72 -10.10 5.46
CA VAL A 102 -0.03 -9.95 4.17
C VAL A 102 1.41 -9.48 4.38
N ARG A 103 1.63 -8.49 5.25
CA ARG A 103 2.98 -8.01 5.60
C ARG A 103 3.85 -9.13 6.20
N LEU A 104 3.26 -9.96 7.07
CA LEU A 104 3.97 -11.11 7.66
C LEU A 104 4.37 -12.14 6.60
N ALA A 105 3.46 -12.48 5.68
CA ALA A 105 3.75 -13.38 4.56
C ALA A 105 4.86 -12.81 3.64
N GLU A 106 4.85 -11.51 3.35
CA GLU A 106 5.94 -10.85 2.61
C GLU A 106 7.29 -11.00 3.32
N THR A 107 7.34 -10.77 4.64
CA THR A 107 8.59 -10.89 5.42
C THR A 107 9.12 -12.33 5.49
N ARG A 108 8.24 -13.32 5.31
CA ARG A 108 8.59 -14.75 5.25
C ARG A 108 8.99 -15.23 3.85
N GLY A 109 8.89 -14.37 2.83
CA GLY A 109 9.12 -14.76 1.43
C GLY A 109 7.98 -15.61 0.84
N GLU A 110 6.82 -15.65 1.50
CA GLU A 110 5.63 -16.40 1.05
C GLU A 110 4.61 -15.50 0.34
N GLY A 111 4.79 -14.18 0.43
CA GLY A 111 3.98 -13.19 -0.28
C GLY A 111 4.57 -12.80 -1.63
N LYS A 112 3.92 -11.84 -2.30
CA LYS A 112 4.39 -11.33 -3.60
C LYS A 112 5.76 -10.64 -3.49
N ASP A 113 6.63 -10.95 -4.45
CA ASP A 113 7.93 -10.31 -4.60
C ASP A 113 7.82 -8.80 -4.77
N THR A 114 8.85 -8.11 -4.29
CA THR A 114 8.94 -6.66 -4.45
C THR A 114 9.16 -6.31 -5.92
N GLN A 115 8.33 -5.42 -6.45
CA GLN A 115 8.53 -4.81 -7.78
C GLN A 115 9.15 -3.40 -7.64
N ALA A 116 9.79 -3.11 -6.50
CA ALA A 116 10.48 -1.86 -6.31
C ALA A 116 11.61 -1.72 -7.35
N THR A 117 11.60 -0.61 -8.07
CA THR A 117 12.68 -0.29 -9.02
C THR A 117 13.98 -0.12 -8.23
N ARG A 118 15.05 -0.75 -8.72
CA ARG A 118 16.37 -0.59 -8.11
C ARG A 118 16.86 0.87 -8.22
N PRO A 119 17.80 1.28 -7.35
CA PRO A 119 18.43 2.59 -7.48
C PRO A 119 19.14 2.76 -8.83
N LEU A 120 19.14 4.01 -9.32
CA LEU A 120 19.83 4.40 -10.55
C LEU A 120 21.35 4.44 -10.30
N GLU A 121 22.13 3.79 -11.15
CA GLU A 121 23.58 3.83 -11.06
C GLU A 121 24.18 5.04 -11.78
N MET A 122 25.37 5.46 -11.37
CA MET A 122 26.06 6.64 -11.95
C MET A 122 26.27 6.52 -13.47
N ILE A 123 26.54 5.32 -13.98
CA ILE A 123 26.74 5.09 -15.41
C ILE A 123 25.45 5.33 -16.21
N GLU A 124 24.33 4.87 -15.67
CA GLU A 124 23.00 5.03 -16.25
C GLU A 124 22.54 6.47 -16.18
N TYR A 125 22.82 7.13 -15.06
CA TYR A 125 22.57 8.55 -14.89
C TYR A 125 23.32 9.40 -15.92
N LYS A 126 24.60 9.13 -16.15
CA LYS A 126 25.39 9.80 -17.20
C LYS A 126 24.84 9.50 -18.59
N ALA A 127 24.35 8.29 -18.85
CA ALA A 127 23.69 7.94 -20.09
C ALA A 127 22.42 8.79 -20.29
N ILE A 128 21.57 8.94 -19.26
CA ILE A 128 20.36 9.79 -19.30
C ILE A 128 20.71 11.23 -19.66
N LEU A 129 21.72 11.83 -19.02
CA LEU A 129 22.16 13.19 -19.34
C LEU A 129 22.66 13.32 -20.78
N SER A 130 23.37 12.31 -21.27
CA SER A 130 23.88 12.27 -22.64
C SER A 130 22.74 12.16 -23.64
N THR A 131 21.74 11.32 -23.35
CA THR A 131 20.52 11.18 -24.14
C THR A 131 19.78 12.50 -24.24
N PHE A 132 19.50 13.19 -23.12
CA PHE A 132 18.81 14.48 -23.16
C PHE A 132 19.51 15.50 -24.07
N ARG A 133 20.83 15.59 -24.00
CA ARG A 133 21.62 16.52 -24.82
C ARG A 133 21.67 16.13 -26.30
N ALA A 134 21.57 14.84 -26.61
CA ALA A 134 21.58 14.30 -27.96
C ALA A 134 20.18 14.30 -28.61
N THR A 135 19.11 14.33 -27.82
CA THR A 135 17.73 14.31 -28.34
C THR A 135 17.46 15.56 -29.21
N PRO A 136 16.98 15.38 -30.47
CA PRO A 136 16.51 16.49 -31.29
C PRO A 136 15.30 17.18 -30.65
N GLY A 137 15.27 18.51 -30.67
CA GLY A 137 14.15 19.28 -30.13
C GLY A 137 14.54 20.68 -29.68
N PRO A 138 13.61 21.41 -29.05
CA PRO A 138 13.88 22.76 -28.56
C PRO A 138 15.06 22.77 -27.59
N ILE A 139 16.08 23.56 -27.91
CA ILE A 139 17.35 23.63 -27.17
C ILE A 139 17.11 23.89 -25.68
N LEU A 140 16.22 24.84 -25.38
CA LEU A 140 15.90 25.21 -23.99
C LEU A 140 15.35 24.04 -23.19
N GLN A 141 14.54 23.16 -23.78
CA GLN A 141 13.92 22.05 -23.07
C GLN A 141 14.87 20.84 -23.01
N MET A 142 15.38 20.40 -24.16
CA MET A 142 16.14 19.16 -24.26
C MET A 142 17.58 19.31 -23.76
N LYS A 143 18.23 20.43 -24.08
CA LYS A 143 19.67 20.63 -23.80
C LYS A 143 19.95 21.40 -22.53
N VAL A 144 18.97 22.18 -22.03
CA VAL A 144 19.14 23.01 -20.83
C VAL A 144 18.24 22.52 -19.69
N LYS A 145 16.92 22.58 -19.84
CA LYS A 145 15.96 22.28 -18.75
C LYS A 145 16.05 20.84 -18.27
N ASN A 146 15.91 19.85 -19.15
CA ASN A 146 15.88 18.43 -18.74
C ASN A 146 17.20 17.98 -18.09
N PRO A 147 18.39 18.29 -18.64
CA PRO A 147 19.66 17.99 -17.98
C PRO A 147 19.82 18.72 -16.64
N LEU A 148 19.42 19.99 -16.54
CA LEU A 148 19.49 20.75 -15.30
C LEU A 148 18.61 20.12 -14.21
N MET A 149 17.37 19.75 -14.55
CA MET A 149 16.46 19.08 -13.62
C MET A 149 17.05 17.75 -13.14
N ALA A 150 17.60 16.94 -14.04
CA ALA A 150 18.25 15.68 -13.68
C ALA A 150 19.50 15.88 -12.81
N LEU A 151 20.30 16.93 -13.07
CA LEU A 151 21.45 17.33 -12.24
C LEU A 151 21.01 17.71 -10.84
N TYR A 152 19.98 18.53 -10.75
CA TYR A 152 19.44 18.97 -9.47
C TYR A 152 18.92 17.78 -8.66
N GLN A 153 18.12 16.91 -9.30
CA GLN A 153 17.58 15.69 -8.69
C GLN A 153 18.67 14.78 -8.12
N TRP A 154 19.74 14.55 -8.88
CA TRP A 154 20.83 13.67 -8.45
C TRP A 154 21.64 14.26 -7.29
N HIS A 155 22.01 15.53 -7.37
CA HIS A 155 22.94 16.13 -6.39
C HIS A 155 22.25 16.53 -5.09
N LEU A 156 20.96 16.88 -5.13
CA LEU A 156 20.21 17.32 -3.95
C LEU A 156 19.23 16.26 -3.44
N ILE A 157 19.15 15.10 -4.10
CA ILE A 157 18.27 13.97 -3.71
C ILE A 157 16.82 14.46 -3.55
N THR A 158 16.39 15.32 -4.47
CA THR A 158 15.07 15.94 -4.44
C THR A 158 14.05 15.06 -5.18
N ARG A 159 12.77 15.19 -4.84
CA ARG A 159 11.72 14.53 -5.64
C ARG A 159 11.54 15.30 -6.95
N ILE A 160 11.09 14.62 -8.00
CA ILE A 160 10.86 15.25 -9.30
C ILE A 160 9.93 16.47 -9.21
N ASP A 161 8.91 16.41 -8.35
CA ASP A 161 7.98 17.51 -8.12
C ASP A 161 8.67 18.74 -7.49
N ASP A 162 9.61 18.51 -6.56
CA ASP A 162 10.42 19.57 -5.95
C ASP A 162 11.36 20.21 -7.00
N VAL A 163 11.83 19.42 -7.98
CA VAL A 163 12.65 19.93 -9.09
C VAL A 163 11.82 20.71 -10.10
N CYS A 164 10.55 20.35 -10.33
CA CYS A 164 9.70 21.09 -11.26
C CYS A 164 9.37 22.50 -10.79
N ASN A 165 9.37 22.74 -9.48
CA ASN A 165 9.06 24.02 -8.85
C ASN A 165 10.31 24.83 -8.48
N PHE A 166 11.50 24.48 -8.99
CA PHE A 166 12.73 25.16 -8.64
C PHE A 166 12.78 26.58 -9.21
N GLU A 167 13.15 27.53 -8.35
CA GLU A 167 13.48 28.90 -8.74
C GLU A 167 15.01 29.07 -8.85
N VAL A 168 15.43 30.03 -9.68
CA VAL A 168 16.85 30.42 -9.78
C VAL A 168 17.41 30.90 -8.43
N SER A 169 16.54 31.37 -7.53
CA SER A 169 16.91 31.89 -6.20
C SER A 169 16.95 30.83 -5.08
N ASP A 170 16.63 29.58 -5.40
CA ASP A 170 16.55 28.48 -4.43
C ASP A 170 17.90 27.91 -3.95
N PRO A 171 18.90 27.66 -4.81
CA PRO A 171 20.19 27.18 -4.33
C PRO A 171 20.90 28.29 -3.56
N ARG A 172 21.05 28.10 -2.25
CA ARG A 172 21.73 29.05 -1.34
C ARG A 172 22.91 28.37 -0.66
N PRO A 173 23.97 29.13 -0.33
CA PRO A 173 25.06 28.59 0.47
C PRO A 173 24.54 28.08 1.83
N HIS A 174 25.08 26.95 2.28
CA HIS A 174 24.73 26.40 3.58
C HIS A 174 25.39 27.23 4.70
N PRO A 175 24.65 27.66 5.75
CA PRO A 175 25.18 28.56 6.77
C PRO A 175 26.34 27.98 7.60
N LYS A 176 26.44 26.64 7.69
CA LYS A 176 27.49 25.95 8.46
C LYS A 176 28.62 25.36 7.63
N TRP A 177 28.40 25.11 6.34
CA TRP A 177 29.33 24.37 5.50
C TRP A 177 29.52 25.11 4.18
N SER A 178 30.68 25.74 4.01
CA SER A 178 31.00 26.59 2.86
C SER A 178 31.00 25.84 1.53
N PHE A 179 31.16 24.52 1.57
CA PHE A 179 31.16 23.65 0.38
C PHE A 179 29.78 23.06 0.05
N CYS A 180 28.75 23.32 0.86
CA CYS A 180 27.40 22.79 0.65
C CYS A 180 26.43 23.87 0.16
N LEU A 181 25.49 23.45 -0.68
CA LEU A 181 24.30 24.22 -1.02
C LEU A 181 23.10 23.66 -0.26
N ARG A 182 22.12 24.51 0.02
CA ARG A 182 20.81 24.13 0.53
C ARG A 182 19.71 24.66 -0.38
N GLN A 183 18.62 23.92 -0.46
CA GLN A 183 17.38 24.39 -1.08
C GLN A 183 16.54 25.14 -0.04
N ARG A 184 15.77 26.12 -0.50
CA ARG A 184 14.73 26.78 0.30
C ARG A 184 13.56 25.79 0.48
N ARG A 185 13.16 25.55 1.73
CA ARG A 185 11.85 24.95 2.04
C ARG A 185 10.79 26.04 2.13
#